data_AF-A0A2E3HCX2-F1
#
_entry.id   AF-A0A2E3HCX2-F1
#
_cell.length_a   1.000
_cell.length_b   1.000
_cell.length_c   1.000
_cell.angle_alpha   90.00
_cell.angle_beta   90.00
_cell.angle_gamma   90.00
#
_symmetry.space_group_name_H-M   'P 1'
#
loop_
_entity.id
_entity.type
_entity.pdbx_description
1 polymer ?
#
loop_
_entity_poly.entity_id
_entity_poly.type
_entity_poly.pdbx_seq_one_letter_code
_entity_poly.pdbx_strand_id
1 'polypeptide(L)'
;MTSDRYLCPTCGGEVRVGRACSGCGPGRRSRKRKKGERTRVRQRSWEQDETHDGLGLPDEDFNYEEFVAREFGRGTGSGVIRIKWYWWVTAVVMTAILVGLIAGGLW
;
A
#
# COMPACT_ATOMS: atom_id res chain seq x y z
N MET A 1 -7.59 -16.32 34.45
CA MET A 1 -7.12 -15.76 33.17
C MET A 1 -8.17 -14.78 32.69
N THR A 2 -7.88 -13.52 32.92
CA THR A 2 -8.76 -12.37 32.69
C THR A 2 -9.12 -12.32 31.20
N SER A 3 -10.38 -12.03 30.89
CA SER A 3 -10.85 -12.00 29.51
C SER A 3 -10.15 -10.85 28.77
N ASP A 4 -9.23 -11.16 27.85
CA ASP A 4 -8.60 -10.17 26.98
C ASP A 4 -9.67 -9.60 26.03
N ARG A 5 -10.26 -8.48 26.45
CA ARG A 5 -11.19 -7.66 25.67
C ARG A 5 -10.47 -6.39 25.25
N TYR A 6 -10.74 -5.94 24.03
CA TYR A 6 -10.23 -4.70 23.48
C TYR A 6 -11.36 -3.88 22.84
N LEU A 7 -11.19 -2.57 22.74
CA LEU A 7 -12.12 -1.71 22.01
C LEU A 7 -11.85 -1.83 20.52
N CYS A 8 -12.88 -2.16 19.75
CA CYS A 8 -12.77 -2.22 18.29
C CYS A 8 -12.38 -0.85 17.78
N PRO A 9 -11.33 -0.77 16.93
CA PRO A 9 -11.01 0.49 16.34
C PRO A 9 -12.24 1.05 15.56
N THR A 10 -12.72 0.35 14.56
CA THR A 10 -13.66 0.97 13.62
C THR A 10 -15.00 1.45 14.22
N CYS A 11 -15.51 0.81 15.27
CA CYS A 11 -16.81 1.17 15.86
C CYS A 11 -16.82 1.45 17.37
N GLY A 12 -15.70 1.28 18.07
CA GLY A 12 -15.60 1.49 19.53
C GLY A 12 -16.28 0.42 20.40
N GLY A 13 -16.84 -0.65 19.82
CA GLY A 13 -17.48 -1.72 20.59
C GLY A 13 -16.46 -2.69 21.23
N GLU A 14 -16.81 -3.30 22.37
CA GLU A 14 -15.97 -4.33 23.00
C GLU A 14 -15.86 -5.61 22.16
N VAL A 15 -14.64 -6.08 21.94
CA VAL A 15 -14.33 -7.29 21.18
C VAL A 15 -13.41 -8.18 22.01
N ARG A 16 -13.60 -9.50 21.89
CA ARG A 16 -12.67 -10.48 22.49
C ARG A 16 -11.48 -10.71 21.57
N VAL A 17 -10.28 -10.77 22.13
CA VAL A 17 -9.07 -11.13 21.38
C VAL A 17 -9.28 -12.49 20.68
N GLY A 18 -8.83 -12.57 19.42
CA GLY A 18 -9.02 -13.75 18.58
C GLY A 18 -10.39 -13.87 17.90
N ARG A 19 -11.33 -12.94 18.13
CA ARG A 19 -12.60 -12.89 17.37
C ARG A 19 -12.73 -11.58 16.59
N ALA A 20 -13.42 -11.67 15.45
CA ALA A 20 -13.80 -10.50 14.67
C ALA A 20 -14.79 -9.62 15.45
N CYS A 21 -14.74 -8.30 15.23
CA CYS A 21 -15.70 -7.39 15.82
C CYS A 21 -17.13 -7.77 15.42
N SER A 22 -18.00 -7.96 16.41
CA SER A 22 -19.41 -8.25 16.15
C SER A 22 -20.08 -7.08 15.42
N GLY A 23 -19.65 -5.82 15.58
CA GLY A 23 -20.27 -4.68 14.89
C GLY A 23 -19.88 -4.57 13.42
N CYS A 24 -18.57 -4.46 13.14
CA CYS A 24 -18.02 -4.06 11.84
C CYS A 24 -17.02 -5.06 11.24
N GLY A 25 -16.82 -6.23 11.85
CA GLY A 25 -15.87 -7.23 11.39
C GLY A 25 -16.28 -7.93 10.08
N PRO A 26 -15.32 -8.53 9.38
CA PRO A 26 -15.59 -9.29 8.15
C PRO A 26 -16.56 -10.45 8.44
N GLY A 27 -17.65 -10.53 7.67
CA GLY A 27 -18.73 -11.51 7.86
C GLY A 27 -20.11 -10.88 8.16
N ARG A 28 -20.15 -9.64 8.65
CA ARG A 28 -21.35 -8.80 8.54
C ARG A 28 -21.43 -8.34 7.09
N ARG A 29 -22.16 -9.07 6.25
CA ARG A 29 -22.66 -8.50 4.99
C ARG A 29 -23.30 -7.16 5.37
N SER A 30 -22.70 -6.07 4.88
CA SER A 30 -23.30 -4.74 4.86
C SER A 30 -24.81 -4.93 4.72
N ARG A 31 -25.55 -4.70 5.81
CA ARG A 31 -27.01 -4.73 5.79
C ARG A 31 -27.35 -3.76 4.67
N LYS A 32 -27.84 -4.27 3.52
CA LYS A 32 -28.03 -3.55 2.24
C LYS A 32 -28.18 -2.06 2.54
N ARG A 33 -27.08 -1.32 2.40
CA ARG A 33 -27.07 0.14 2.62
C ARG A 33 -28.16 0.68 1.70
N LYS A 34 -29.13 1.42 2.22
CA LYS A 34 -30.03 2.19 1.35
C LYS A 34 -29.12 3.08 0.50
N LYS A 35 -29.13 2.85 -0.81
CA LYS A 35 -28.38 3.62 -1.82
C LYS A 35 -28.90 5.06 -1.76
N GLY A 36 -28.30 5.90 -0.92
CA GLY A 36 -28.75 7.27 -0.68
C GLY A 36 -28.33 7.81 0.70
N GLU A 37 -28.19 6.95 1.70
CA GLU A 37 -27.67 7.36 3.01
C GLU A 37 -26.14 7.38 2.94
N ARG A 38 -25.54 8.55 2.71
CA ARG A 38 -24.11 8.76 3.01
C ARG A 38 -23.96 8.47 4.50
N THR A 39 -23.51 7.27 4.88
CA THR A 39 -23.11 7.03 6.26
C THR A 39 -22.04 8.05 6.53
N ARG A 40 -22.36 9.06 7.37
CA ARG A 40 -21.33 9.85 8.02
C ARG A 40 -20.35 8.83 8.57
N VAL A 41 -19.12 8.82 8.05
CA VAL A 41 -18.04 8.11 8.71
C VAL A 41 -18.01 8.74 10.09
N ARG A 42 -18.58 8.06 11.07
CA ARG A 42 -18.55 8.54 12.45
C ARG A 42 -17.06 8.52 12.79
N GLN A 43 -16.51 9.70 13.09
CA GLN A 43 -15.13 9.88 13.49
C GLN A 43 -14.72 8.75 14.44
N ARG A 44 -13.64 8.06 14.10
CA ARG A 44 -13.20 6.90 14.87
C ARG A 44 -12.73 7.38 16.23
N SER A 45 -12.78 6.53 17.24
CA SER A 45 -12.45 6.95 18.62
C SER A 45 -11.00 7.40 18.81
N TRP A 46 -10.05 7.06 17.93
CA TRP A 46 -8.68 7.59 17.95
C TRP A 46 -8.43 8.64 16.86
N GLU A 47 -9.42 8.92 16.01
CA GLU A 47 -9.28 9.93 14.97
C GLU A 47 -9.39 11.28 15.68
N GLN A 48 -8.25 11.96 15.80
CA GLN A 48 -8.18 13.27 16.41
C GLN A 48 -8.73 14.29 15.42
N ASP A 49 -9.30 15.38 15.93
CA ASP A 49 -9.68 16.50 15.07
C ASP A 49 -8.40 17.08 14.44
N GLU A 50 -8.49 17.61 13.21
CA GLU A 50 -7.34 18.20 12.48
C GLU A 50 -6.60 19.26 13.33
N THR A 51 -7.31 19.91 14.25
CA THR A 51 -6.76 20.89 15.21
C THR A 51 -5.85 20.29 16.31
N HIS A 52 -5.93 18.99 16.54
CA HIS A 52 -5.22 18.27 17.61
C HIS A 52 -4.03 17.46 17.08
N ASP A 53 -3.76 17.50 15.77
CA ASP A 53 -2.57 16.84 15.24
C ASP A 53 -1.31 17.39 15.92
N GLY A 54 -1.29 18.67 16.35
CA GLY A 54 -0.30 19.18 17.32
C GLY A 54 1.17 19.04 16.87
N LEU A 55 1.39 18.59 15.64
CA LEU A 55 2.69 18.23 15.12
C LEU A 55 3.54 19.49 14.81
N GLY A 56 3.01 20.70 15.04
CA GLY A 56 3.65 21.94 14.63
C GLY A 56 3.96 21.98 13.13
N LEU A 57 3.35 21.08 12.35
CA LEU A 57 3.41 21.16 10.91
C LEU A 57 2.58 22.38 10.51
N PRO A 58 3.12 23.24 9.64
CA PRO A 58 2.33 24.29 9.03
C PRO A 58 1.07 23.67 8.41
N ASP A 59 -0.07 24.37 8.52
CA ASP A 59 -1.33 23.99 7.84
C ASP A 59 -1.22 24.01 6.30
N GLU A 60 -0.05 24.39 5.80
CA GLU A 60 0.32 24.52 4.39
C GLU A 60 0.64 23.14 3.80
N ASP A 61 0.06 22.85 2.63
CA ASP A 61 0.19 21.62 1.86
C ASP A 61 1.60 21.00 1.98
N PHE A 62 1.72 19.93 2.77
CA PHE A 62 2.97 19.18 2.89
C PHE A 62 3.40 18.68 1.51
N ASN A 63 4.41 19.32 0.93
CA ASN A 63 4.92 18.95 -0.39
C ASN A 63 5.81 17.71 -0.27
N TYR A 64 5.18 16.53 -0.37
CA TYR A 64 5.85 15.23 -0.33
C TYR A 64 7.01 15.15 -1.32
N GLU A 65 6.87 15.72 -2.53
CA GLU A 65 7.92 15.70 -3.56
C GLU A 65 9.14 16.54 -3.17
N GLU A 66 8.92 17.71 -2.56
CA GLU A 66 10.01 18.55 -2.04
C GLU A 66 10.73 17.89 -0.87
N PHE A 67 9.98 17.32 0.07
CA PHE A 67 10.53 16.57 1.19
C PHE A 67 11.38 15.39 0.69
N VAL A 68 10.84 14.62 -0.26
CA VAL A 68 11.57 13.47 -0.81
C VAL A 68 12.84 13.93 -1.53
N ALA A 69 12.75 14.98 -2.34
CA ALA A 69 13.91 15.53 -3.04
C ALA A 69 14.98 16.10 -2.09
N ARG A 70 14.58 16.68 -0.96
CA ARG A 70 15.47 17.25 0.05
C ARG A 70 16.13 16.18 0.92
N GLU A 71 15.36 15.22 1.43
CA GLU A 71 15.85 14.22 2.38
C GLU A 71 16.49 12.99 1.71
N PHE A 72 15.93 12.54 0.59
CA PHE A 72 16.43 11.36 -0.13
C PHE A 72 17.24 11.72 -1.37
N GLY A 73 17.28 13.00 -1.74
CA GLY A 73 18.01 13.51 -2.90
C GLY A 73 17.26 13.31 -4.22
N ARG A 74 17.67 14.07 -5.26
CA ARG A 74 17.22 13.85 -6.64
C ARG A 74 17.87 12.59 -7.22
N GLY A 75 17.16 11.47 -7.13
CA GLY A 75 17.16 10.49 -8.20
C GLY A 75 17.87 9.16 -7.91
N THR A 76 17.08 8.20 -7.46
CA THR A 76 17.11 6.85 -8.06
C THR A 76 15.73 6.38 -8.53
N GLY A 77 14.68 7.19 -8.35
CA GLY A 77 13.34 6.93 -8.89
C GLY A 77 13.19 7.47 -10.31
N SER A 78 12.80 6.61 -11.26
CA SER A 78 12.54 6.88 -12.68
C SER A 78 13.74 6.92 -13.64
N GLY A 79 14.88 6.35 -13.25
CA GLY A 79 15.87 5.92 -14.23
C GLY A 79 15.24 4.85 -15.12
N VAL A 80 14.69 5.24 -16.28
CA VAL A 80 14.38 4.35 -17.40
C VAL A 80 15.48 3.31 -17.42
N ILE A 81 15.16 2.02 -17.29
CA ILE A 81 16.17 0.96 -17.21
C ILE A 81 16.97 1.03 -18.51
N ARG A 82 18.07 1.79 -18.50
CA ARG A 82 18.96 1.97 -19.64
C ARG A 82 19.80 0.71 -19.68
N ILE A 83 19.21 -0.35 -20.23
CA ILE A 83 19.91 -1.58 -20.55
C ILE A 83 21.08 -1.18 -21.44
N LYS A 84 22.30 -1.32 -20.92
CA LYS A 84 23.51 -0.96 -21.66
C LYS A 84 23.57 -1.78 -22.95
N TRP A 85 24.02 -1.17 -24.04
CA TRP A 85 24.02 -1.76 -25.40
C TRP A 85 24.66 -3.16 -25.47
N TYR A 86 25.67 -3.43 -24.65
CA TYR A 86 26.33 -4.74 -24.61
C TYR A 86 25.38 -5.87 -24.17
N TRP A 87 24.38 -5.60 -23.32
CA TRP A 87 23.40 -6.61 -22.92
C TRP A 87 22.48 -7.01 -24.07
N TRP A 88 22.18 -6.07 -24.99
CA TRP A 88 21.50 -6.40 -26.24
C TRP A 88 22.35 -7.31 -27.13
N VAL A 89 23.65 -7.03 -27.24
CA VAL A 89 24.59 -7.89 -27.99
C VAL A 89 24.65 -9.29 -27.38
N THR A 90 24.80 -9.39 -26.05
CA THR A 90 24.81 -10.68 -25.35
C THR A 90 23.52 -11.46 -25.59
N ALA A 91 22.36 -10.81 -25.51
CA ALA A 91 21.07 -11.46 -25.78
C ALA A 91 21.01 -12.02 -27.22
N VAL A 92 21.40 -11.22 -28.21
CA VAL A 92 21.43 -11.64 -29.62
C VAL A 92 22.37 -12.82 -29.84
N VAL A 93 23.58 -12.79 -29.25
CA VAL A 93 24.55 -13.89 -29.35
C VAL A 93 24.00 -15.17 -28.73
N MET A 94 23.43 -15.10 -27.52
CA MET A 94 22.86 -16.27 -26.86
C MET A 94 21.69 -16.86 -27.65
N THR A 95 20.81 -16.01 -28.20
CA THR A 95 19.71 -16.47 -29.06
C THR A 95 20.22 -17.12 -30.34
N ALA A 96 21.24 -16.55 -30.99
CA ALA A 96 21.82 -17.13 -32.21
C ALA A 96 22.46 -18.50 -31.95
N ILE A 97 23.18 -18.65 -30.83
CA ILE A 97 23.75 -19.94 -30.41
C ILE A 97 22.62 -20.96 -30.17
N LEU A 98 21.60 -20.58 -29.41
CA LEU A 98 20.47 -21.48 -29.10
C LEU A 98 19.77 -21.95 -30.39
N VAL A 99 19.46 -21.02 -31.29
CA VAL A 99 18.83 -21.35 -32.58
C VAL A 99 19.76 -22.22 -33.44
N GLY A 100 21.06 -21.94 -33.44
CA GLY A 100 22.06 -22.75 -34.15
C GLY A 100 22.16 -24.18 -33.60
N LEU A 101 22.08 -24.37 -32.28
CA LEU A 101 22.08 -25.69 -31.66
C LEU A 101 20.81 -26.48 -31.99
N ILE A 102 19.65 -25.82 -31.97
CA ILE A 102 18.36 -26.44 -32.32
C ILE A 102 18.33 -26.80 -33.82
N ALA A 103 18.72 -25.87 -34.70
CA ALA A 103 18.71 -26.09 -36.14
C ALA A 103 19.80 -27.07 -36.60
N GLY A 104 20.93 -27.12 -35.89
CA GLY A 104 22.02 -28.07 -36.13
C GLY A 104 21.77 -29.46 -35.60
N GLY A 105 20.61 -29.73 -34.97
CA GLY A 105 20.26 -31.05 -34.46
C GLY A 105 21.15 -31.52 -33.32
N LEU A 106 21.73 -30.60 -32.53
CA LEU A 106 22.51 -30.94 -31.34
C LEU A 106 21.61 -31.18 -30.11
N TRP A 107 20.43 -31.75 -30.35
CA TRP A 107 19.44 -32.22 -29.39
C TRP A 107 18.90 -33.57 -29.83
#